data_AF-A0A8J5V2V9-F1
#
_entry.id   AF-A0A8J5V2V9-F1
#
_cell.length_a   1.000
_cell.length_b   1.000
_cell.length_c   1.000
_cell.angle_alpha   90.00
_cell.angle_beta   90.00
_cell.angle_gamma   90.00
#
_symmetry.space_group_name_H-M   'P 1'
#
loop_
_entity.id
_entity.type
_entity.pdbx_description
1 polymer ?
#
loop_
_entity_poly.entity_id
_entity_poly.type
_entity_poly.pdbx_seq_one_letter_code
_entity_poly.pdbx_strand_id
1 'polypeptide(L)'
;MPNHTLSETNIQDLIAENKKIILRCPFKECNTRIIAYSSKLITITASHAPQTIKTTSPESSPTIEQTTDFYQIKDVWDFDNIGVSRPTDVLDEPVVGHDEVHVKLERLLICSECETGPLGFAGIPIGSETDHRNLQYFLSCNSVLYDF
;
A
#
# COMPACT_ATOMS: atom_id res chain seq x y z
N MET A 1 -8.34 3.97 20.20
CA MET A 1 -8.99 2.70 19.83
C MET A 1 -7.88 1.74 19.42
N PRO A 2 -7.96 0.44 19.75
CA PRO A 2 -6.86 -0.49 19.49
C PRO A 2 -6.85 -0.88 18.00
N ASN A 3 -5.86 -0.38 17.25
CA ASN A 3 -5.61 -0.83 15.89
C ASN A 3 -4.98 -2.23 15.93
N HIS A 4 -5.41 -3.16 15.08
CA HIS A 4 -4.86 -4.51 15.01
C HIS A 4 -4.39 -4.79 13.58
N THR A 5 -3.32 -5.57 13.40
CA THR A 5 -3.08 -6.27 12.13
C THR A 5 -4.06 -7.42 12.03
N LEU A 6 -4.99 -7.36 11.06
CA LEU A 6 -5.97 -8.41 10.84
C LEU A 6 -5.41 -9.47 9.89
N SER A 7 -5.61 -10.75 10.21
CA SER A 7 -5.58 -11.81 9.21
C SER A 7 -6.78 -11.66 8.27
N GLU A 8 -6.67 -12.15 7.03
CA GLU A 8 -7.76 -12.07 6.03
C GLU A 8 -9.09 -12.63 6.52
N THR A 9 -9.06 -13.67 7.37
CA THR A 9 -10.25 -14.27 7.99
C THR A 9 -11.01 -13.27 8.86
N ASN A 10 -10.33 -12.42 9.63
CA ASN A 10 -10.98 -11.43 10.49
C ASN A 10 -11.62 -10.29 9.67
N ILE A 11 -11.08 -9.98 8.50
CA ILE A 11 -11.62 -8.93 7.62
C ILE A 11 -12.99 -9.34 7.06
N GLN A 12 -13.16 -10.61 6.65
CA GLN A 12 -14.43 -11.10 6.10
C GLN A 12 -15.56 -11.10 7.12
N ASP A 13 -15.26 -11.47 8.37
CA ASP A 13 -16.25 -11.44 9.46
C ASP A 13 -16.72 -10.01 9.76
N LEU A 14 -15.78 -9.06 9.82
CA LEU A 14 -16.11 -7.63 10.01
C LEU A 14 -16.96 -7.07 8.86
N ILE A 15 -16.70 -7.49 7.62
CA ILE A 15 -17.52 -7.11 6.45
C ILE A 15 -18.92 -7.74 6.54
N ALA A 16 -19.03 -9.00 6.97
CA ALA A 16 -20.31 -9.66 7.17
C ALA A 16 -21.16 -8.98 8.26
N GLU A 17 -20.50 -8.40 9.27
CA GLU A 17 -21.11 -7.55 10.30
C GLU A 17 -21.41 -6.10 9.82
N ASN A 18 -21.16 -5.79 8.55
CA ASN A 18 -21.34 -4.47 7.94
C ASN A 18 -20.51 -3.36 8.64
N LYS A 19 -19.37 -3.72 9.23
CA LYS A 19 -18.41 -2.76 9.80
C LYS A 19 -17.56 -2.14 8.70
N LYS A 20 -17.30 -0.84 8.83
CA LYS A 20 -16.42 -0.11 7.91
C LYS A 20 -14.99 -0.26 8.39
N ILE A 21 -14.15 -0.87 7.57
CA ILE A 21 -12.72 -1.01 7.86
C ILE A 21 -11.97 0.11 7.15
N ILE A 22 -11.10 0.80 7.88
CA ILE A 22 -10.26 1.90 7.39
C ILE A 22 -8.79 1.50 7.51
N LEU A 23 -8.04 1.66 6.41
CA LEU A 23 -6.59 1.49 6.41
C LEU A 23 -5.94 2.82 6.76
N ARG A 24 -5.14 2.83 7.82
CA ARG A 24 -4.52 4.03 8.40
C ARG A 24 -3.00 4.00 8.33
N CYS A 25 -2.42 5.19 8.33
CA CYS A 25 -0.99 5.40 8.49
C CYS A 25 -0.51 4.70 9.77
N PRO A 26 0.60 3.94 9.71
CA PRO A 26 1.04 3.10 10.82
C PRO A 26 1.80 3.86 11.92
N PHE A 27 2.11 5.14 11.71
CA PHE A 27 2.83 5.95 12.68
C PHE A 27 1.90 6.45 13.78
N LYS A 28 2.27 6.15 15.04
CA LYS A 28 1.46 6.39 16.25
C LYS A 28 0.94 7.82 16.39
N GLU A 29 1.75 8.81 16.03
CA GLU A 29 1.39 10.23 16.12
C GLU A 29 0.60 10.75 14.90
N CYS A 30 0.40 9.93 13.86
CA CYS A 30 -0.28 10.32 12.63
C CYS A 30 -1.68 9.69 12.52
N ASN A 31 -1.76 8.35 12.39
CA ASN A 31 -3.02 7.60 12.20
C ASN A 31 -3.98 8.16 11.11
N THR A 32 -3.47 8.96 10.16
CA THR A 32 -4.31 9.49 9.09
C THR A 32 -4.89 8.36 8.25
N ARG A 33 -6.07 8.61 7.68
CA ARG A 33 -6.77 7.63 6.84
C ARG A 33 -6.09 7.56 5.47
N ILE A 34 -5.57 6.40 5.09
CA ILE A 34 -4.92 6.19 3.78
C ILE A 34 -5.98 5.85 2.73
N ILE A 35 -6.82 4.87 3.00
CA ILE A 35 -7.89 4.41 2.11
C ILE A 35 -8.95 3.66 2.92
N ALA A 36 -10.22 3.71 2.53
CA ALA A 36 -11.23 2.79 3.06
C ALA A 36 -11.02 1.40 2.47
N TYR A 37 -11.04 0.37 3.32
CA TYR A 37 -11.02 -0.99 2.82
C TYR A 37 -12.32 -1.29 2.05
N SER A 38 -12.18 -2.04 0.97
CA SER A 38 -13.28 -2.51 0.15
C SER A 38 -12.95 -3.91 -0.36
N SER A 39 -13.94 -4.79 -0.45
CA SER A 39 -13.77 -6.11 -1.09
C SER A 39 -13.43 -6.02 -2.58
N LYS A 40 -13.46 -4.82 -3.17
CA LYS A 40 -13.01 -4.54 -4.53
C LYS A 40 -11.50 -4.29 -4.62
N LEU A 41 -10.80 -4.10 -3.50
CA LEU A 41 -9.34 -4.00 -3.49
C LEU A 41 -8.77 -5.35 -3.89
N ILE A 42 -7.98 -5.35 -4.97
CA ILE A 42 -7.36 -6.57 -5.49
C ILE A 42 -6.04 -6.76 -4.75
N THR A 43 -5.93 -7.86 -4.01
CA THR A 43 -4.63 -8.28 -3.46
C THR A 43 -3.82 -8.94 -4.57
N ILE A 44 -2.58 -8.51 -4.73
CA ILE A 44 -1.61 -9.08 -5.66
C ILE A 44 -0.29 -9.36 -4.94
N THR A 45 0.48 -10.29 -5.50
CA THR A 45 1.87 -10.48 -5.10
C THR A 45 2.80 -9.66 -5.98
N ALA A 46 3.87 -9.12 -5.41
CA ALA A 46 4.94 -8.45 -6.13
C ALA A 46 6.31 -8.95 -5.64
N SER A 47 7.10 -9.50 -6.56
CA SER A 47 8.50 -9.85 -6.29
C SER A 47 9.41 -8.69 -6.69
N HIS A 48 10.59 -8.60 -6.06
CA HIS A 48 11.54 -7.49 -6.26
C HIS A 48 10.93 -6.08 -6.02
N ALA A 49 9.84 -6.01 -5.24
CA ALA A 49 9.27 -4.73 -4.82
C ALA A 49 10.26 -3.96 -3.93
N PRO A 50 10.19 -2.62 -3.86
CA PRO A 50 10.96 -1.88 -2.88
C PRO A 50 10.58 -2.28 -1.46
N GLN A 51 11.52 -2.17 -0.52
CA GLN A 51 11.21 -2.36 0.88
C GLN A 51 10.19 -1.33 1.35
N THR A 52 9.22 -1.78 2.15
CA THR A 52 8.21 -0.91 2.74
C THR A 52 8.28 -0.96 4.25
N ILE A 53 7.58 -0.03 4.87
CA ILE A 53 7.40 -0.05 6.30
C ILE A 53 6.54 -1.26 6.67
N LYS A 54 6.92 -2.01 7.69
CA LYS A 54 6.10 -3.02 8.33
C LYS A 54 5.69 -2.55 9.71
N THR A 55 4.39 -2.66 9.99
CA THR A 55 3.89 -2.55 11.36
C THR A 55 3.11 -3.79 11.73
N THR A 56 3.30 -4.27 12.95
CA THR A 56 2.55 -5.41 13.51
C THR A 56 1.56 -4.96 14.57
N SER A 57 1.70 -3.74 15.08
CA SER A 57 0.80 -3.16 16.08
C SER A 57 0.95 -1.64 16.16
N PRO A 58 -0.06 -0.91 16.65
CA PRO A 58 0.04 0.54 16.90
C PRO A 58 1.09 0.92 17.95
N GLU A 59 1.52 -0.01 18.80
CA GLU A 59 2.52 0.24 19.85
C GLU A 59 3.95 -0.09 19.42
N SER A 60 4.13 -0.77 18.28
CA SER A 60 5.45 -1.09 17.74
C SER A 60 5.97 0.03 16.85
N SER A 61 7.25 0.38 17.02
CA SER A 61 7.97 1.21 16.06
C SER A 61 8.00 0.50 14.71
N PRO A 62 7.56 1.14 13.61
CA PRO A 62 7.58 0.49 12.31
C PRO A 62 9.01 0.19 11.85
N THR A 63 9.22 -0.97 11.24
CA THR A 63 10.51 -1.40 10.66
C THR A 63 10.47 -1.36 9.15
N ILE A 64 11.62 -1.43 8.47
CA ILE A 64 11.67 -1.58 7.01
C ILE A 64 11.84 -3.07 6.70
N GLU A 65 10.99 -3.64 5.85
CA GLU A 65 11.06 -5.05 5.45
C GLU A 65 10.68 -5.22 3.97
N GLN A 66 11.16 -6.31 3.39
CA GLN A 66 10.66 -6.78 2.10
C GLN A 66 9.26 -7.37 2.29
N THR A 67 8.30 -6.91 1.49
CA THR A 67 6.94 -7.45 1.48
C THR A 67 6.57 -7.91 0.08
N THR A 68 5.73 -8.93 0.01
CA THR A 68 5.23 -9.48 -1.26
C THR A 68 3.78 -9.13 -1.52
N ASP A 69 3.00 -8.76 -0.52
CA ASP A 69 1.54 -8.65 -0.65
C ASP A 69 1.11 -7.18 -0.68
N PHE A 70 0.39 -6.82 -1.75
CA PHE A 70 -0.02 -5.45 -2.03
C PHE A 70 -1.48 -5.39 -2.45
N TYR A 71 -2.15 -4.30 -2.07
CA TYR A 71 -3.38 -3.86 -2.72
C TYR A 71 -3.05 -3.08 -3.98
N GLN A 72 -3.56 -3.55 -5.12
CA GLN A 72 -3.50 -2.80 -6.38
C GLN A 72 -4.58 -1.73 -6.40
N ILE A 73 -4.15 -0.48 -6.51
CA ILE A 73 -5.01 0.71 -6.59
C ILE A 73 -4.84 1.34 -7.97
N LYS A 74 -5.97 1.64 -8.62
CA LYS A 74 -5.97 2.07 -10.03
C LYS A 74 -5.68 3.55 -10.18
N ASP A 75 -6.18 4.36 -9.26
CA ASP A 75 -6.06 5.81 -9.33
C ASP A 75 -5.57 6.38 -8.00
N VAL A 76 -4.75 7.44 -8.06
CA VAL A 76 -4.32 8.17 -6.87
C VAL A 76 -5.51 8.80 -6.14
N TRP A 77 -6.59 9.13 -6.85
CA TRP A 77 -7.81 9.70 -6.27
C TRP A 77 -8.65 8.68 -5.49
N ASP A 78 -8.32 7.38 -5.57
CA ASP A 78 -8.94 6.36 -4.73
C ASP A 78 -8.40 6.39 -3.28
N PHE A 79 -7.26 7.04 -3.05
CA PHE A 79 -6.71 7.27 -1.72
C PHE A 79 -7.35 8.50 -1.07
N ASP A 80 -7.48 8.45 0.25
CA ASP A 80 -7.94 9.60 1.03
C ASP A 80 -6.78 10.57 1.34
N ASN A 81 -5.63 10.05 1.79
CA ASN A 81 -4.45 10.85 2.17
C ASN A 81 -3.15 10.12 1.81
N ILE A 82 -2.66 10.32 0.59
CA ILE A 82 -1.41 9.73 0.11
C ILE A 82 -0.50 10.78 -0.55
N GLY A 83 0.80 10.68 -0.27
CA GLY A 83 1.84 11.38 -0.99
C GLY A 83 2.62 10.43 -1.90
N VAL A 84 3.28 10.98 -2.91
CA VAL A 84 4.20 10.25 -3.79
C VAL A 84 5.58 10.91 -3.77
N SER A 85 6.64 10.09 -3.77
CA SER A 85 8.01 10.60 -3.80
C SER A 85 8.34 11.31 -5.13
N ARG A 86 9.56 11.84 -5.25
CA ARG A 86 10.10 12.19 -6.58
C ARG A 86 10.39 10.90 -7.38
N PRO A 87 10.41 10.99 -8.73
CA PRO A 87 10.97 9.92 -9.57
C PRO A 87 12.34 9.47 -9.10
N THR A 88 12.59 8.17 -9.15
CA THR A 88 13.92 7.60 -8.91
C THR A 88 14.21 6.49 -9.91
N ASP A 89 15.37 6.57 -10.56
CA ASP A 89 15.79 5.60 -11.59
C ASP A 89 16.67 4.47 -11.00
N VAL A 90 16.79 4.41 -9.66
CA VAL A 90 17.80 3.57 -8.96
C VAL A 90 17.18 2.36 -8.27
N LEU A 91 15.88 2.09 -8.48
CA LEU A 91 15.19 0.99 -7.82
C LEU A 91 14.92 -0.16 -8.78
N ASP A 92 14.98 -1.37 -8.25
CA ASP A 92 14.65 -2.60 -8.97
C ASP A 92 13.25 -2.52 -9.56
N GLU A 93 13.05 -3.17 -10.71
CA GLU A 93 11.76 -3.26 -11.40
C GLU A 93 10.90 -4.36 -10.75
N PRO A 94 9.82 -4.02 -10.04
CA PRO A 94 8.98 -5.04 -9.40
C PRO A 94 8.26 -5.88 -10.45
N VAL A 95 8.08 -7.16 -10.16
CA VAL A 95 7.30 -8.08 -10.99
C VAL A 95 6.00 -8.38 -10.26
N VAL A 96 4.88 -7.96 -10.83
CA VAL A 96 3.56 -7.97 -10.18
C VAL A 96 2.62 -9.00 -10.79
N GLY A 97 1.87 -9.68 -9.92
CA GLY A 97 0.81 -10.63 -10.28
C GLY A 97 1.31 -11.96 -10.85
N HIS A 98 0.35 -12.83 -11.19
CA HIS A 98 0.63 -14.16 -11.76
C HIS A 98 1.17 -14.11 -13.19
N ASP A 99 0.84 -13.07 -13.95
CA ASP A 99 1.28 -12.89 -15.33
C ASP A 99 2.72 -12.32 -15.42
N GLU A 100 3.42 -12.22 -14.29
CA GLU A 100 4.80 -11.73 -14.17
C GLU A 100 5.02 -10.39 -14.88
N VAL A 101 4.11 -9.45 -14.66
CA VAL A 101 4.17 -8.13 -15.30
C VAL A 101 5.30 -7.33 -14.67
N HIS A 102 6.33 -7.02 -15.45
CA HIS A 102 7.38 -6.11 -15.02
C HIS A 102 6.84 -4.67 -14.96
N VAL A 103 7.12 -3.99 -13.85
CA VAL A 103 6.71 -2.61 -13.60
C VAL A 103 7.96 -1.75 -13.50
N LYS A 104 8.06 -0.72 -14.34
CA LYS A 104 9.05 0.33 -14.15
C LYS A 104 8.63 1.15 -12.94
N LEU A 105 9.37 1.02 -11.84
CA LEU A 105 9.10 1.79 -10.63
C LEU A 105 9.33 3.27 -10.91
N GLU A 106 8.32 4.07 -10.58
CA GLU A 106 8.36 5.52 -10.78
C GLU A 106 8.33 6.26 -9.45
N ARG A 107 7.55 5.81 -8.45
CA ARG A 107 7.34 6.54 -7.21
C ARG A 107 7.24 5.61 -6.02
N LEU A 108 7.63 6.10 -4.85
CA LEU A 108 7.29 5.48 -3.57
C LEU A 108 6.05 6.16 -3.00
N LEU A 109 5.18 5.37 -2.37
CA LEU A 109 4.02 5.87 -1.65
C LEU A 109 4.44 6.30 -0.25
N ILE A 110 4.03 7.48 0.19
CA ILE A 110 4.29 8.00 1.53
C ILE A 110 2.98 8.52 2.16
N CYS A 111 2.93 8.64 3.47
CA CYS A 111 1.83 9.33 4.13
C CYS A 111 1.86 10.83 3.76
N SER A 112 0.74 11.43 3.32
CA SER A 112 0.71 12.87 3.00
C SER A 112 0.80 13.77 4.23
N GLU A 113 0.42 13.27 5.41
CA GLU A 113 0.33 14.09 6.63
C GLU A 113 1.65 14.11 7.42
N CYS A 114 2.31 12.96 7.56
CA CYS A 114 3.58 12.87 8.32
C CYS A 114 4.81 12.71 7.42
N GLU A 115 4.63 12.73 6.10
CA GLU A 115 5.67 12.60 5.08
C GLU A 115 6.58 11.35 5.25
N THR A 116 6.10 10.34 5.98
CA THR A 116 6.87 9.14 6.28
C THR A 116 6.42 7.97 5.42
N GLY A 117 7.38 7.14 4.99
CA GLY A 117 7.19 6.03 4.06
C GLY A 117 8.45 5.15 3.98
N PRO A 118 8.49 4.16 3.08
CA PRO A 118 7.50 3.86 2.05
C PRO A 118 6.32 3.02 2.57
N LEU A 119 5.10 3.37 2.16
CA LEU A 119 3.90 2.55 2.38
C LEU A 119 3.62 1.58 1.22
N GLY A 120 4.35 1.72 0.12
CA GLY A 120 4.12 1.04 -1.13
C GLY A 120 4.87 1.73 -2.27
N PHE A 121 4.48 1.43 -3.50
CA PHE A 121 5.10 2.00 -4.70
C PHE A 121 4.09 2.26 -5.81
N ALA A 122 4.50 3.02 -6.82
CA ALA A 122 3.77 3.21 -8.05
C ALA A 122 4.72 3.11 -9.24
N GLY A 123 4.21 2.58 -10.34
CA GLY A 123 5.01 2.38 -11.53
C GLY A 123 4.16 2.14 -12.76
N ILE A 124 4.82 2.07 -13.91
CA ILE A 124 4.18 1.88 -15.21
C ILE A 124 4.58 0.48 -15.72
N PRO A 125 3.64 -0.38 -16.12
CA PRO A 125 3.97 -1.66 -16.74
C PRO A 125 4.89 -1.48 -17.96
N ILE A 126 5.97 -2.25 -18.03
CA ILE A 126 6.92 -2.19 -19.13
C ILE A 126 6.20 -2.52 -20.44
N GLY A 127 6.47 -1.73 -21.50
CA GLY A 127 5.79 -1.82 -22.78
C GLY A 127 4.55 -0.92 -22.89
N SER A 128 4.11 -0.29 -21.80
CA SER A 128 3.12 0.80 -21.85
C SER A 128 3.79 2.14 -22.18
N GLU A 129 3.02 3.11 -22.67
CA GLU A 129 3.52 4.47 -22.85
C GLU A 129 3.91 5.08 -21.50
N THR A 130 5.05 5.75 -21.44
CA THR A 130 5.52 6.45 -20.23
C THR A 130 4.70 7.73 -20.04
N ASP A 131 3.51 7.59 -19.46
CA ASP A 131 2.59 8.65 -19.13
C ASP A 131 2.13 8.46 -17.68
N HIS A 132 2.04 9.55 -16.90
CA HIS A 132 1.53 9.54 -15.53
C HIS A 132 0.12 8.96 -15.43
N ARG A 133 -0.68 9.01 -16.50
CA ARG A 133 -2.00 8.40 -16.60
C ARG A 133 -1.97 6.86 -16.59
N ASN A 134 -0.81 6.27 -16.86
CA ASN A 134 -0.60 4.82 -16.84
C ASN A 134 0.03 4.33 -15.51
N LEU A 135 0.18 5.21 -14.52
CA LEU A 135 0.67 4.82 -13.20
C LEU A 135 -0.32 3.86 -12.54
N GLN A 136 0.20 2.74 -12.10
CA GLN A 136 -0.48 1.82 -11.20
C GLN A 136 0.13 1.93 -9.81
N TYR A 137 -0.71 1.84 -8.79
CA TYR A 137 -0.31 2.03 -7.41
C TYR A 137 -0.45 0.71 -6.64
N PHE A 138 0.52 0.44 -5.77
CA PHE A 138 0.62 -0.80 -5.02
C PHE A 138 0.89 -0.46 -3.56
N LEU A 139 -0.16 -0.53 -2.74
CA LEU A 139 -0.09 -0.26 -1.30
C LEU A 139 0.23 -1.56 -0.56
N SER A 140 1.29 -1.61 0.24
CA SER A 140 1.62 -2.83 0.99
C SER A 140 0.56 -3.12 2.05
N CYS A 141 0.12 -4.38 2.11
CA CYS A 141 -0.84 -4.85 3.11
C CYS A 141 -0.32 -4.75 4.55
N ASN A 142 1.02 -4.69 4.72
CA ASN A 142 1.71 -4.65 6.01
C ASN A 142 2.17 -3.24 6.42
N SER A 143 2.02 -2.25 5.53
CA SER A 143 2.38 -0.86 5.80
C SER A 143 1.23 -0.01 6.32
N VAL A 144 0.11 -0.63 6.71
CA VAL A 144 -1.09 0.06 7.19
C VAL A 144 -1.66 -0.62 8.43
N LEU A 145 -2.38 0.16 9.23
CA LEU A 145 -3.16 -0.31 10.37
C LEU A 145 -4.64 -0.43 10.00
N TYR A 146 -5.29 -1.51 10.42
CA TYR A 146 -6.72 -1.73 10.18
C TYR A 146 -7.51 -1.24 11.40
N ASP A 147 -8.44 -0.31 11.16
CA ASP A 147 -9.34 0.29 12.15
C ASP A 147 -10.81 -0.02 11.77
N PHE A 148 -11.65 -0.45 12.72
CA PHE A 148 -13.01 -0.96 12.49
C PHE A 148 -13.93 -0.87 13.71
#